data_AF-A0A8H5JLV4-F1
#
_entry.id   AF-A0A8H5JLV4-F1
#
_cell.length_a   1.000
_cell.length_b   1.000
_cell.length_c   1.000
_cell.angle_alpha   90.00
_cell.angle_beta   90.00
_cell.angle_gamma   90.00
#
_symmetry.space_group_name_H-M   'P 1'
#
loop_
_entity.id
_entity.type
_entity.pdbx_description
1 polymer ?
#
loop_
_entity_poly.entity_id
_entity_poly.type
_entity_poly.pdbx_seq_one_letter_code
_entity_poly.pdbx_strand_id
1 'polypeptide(L)'
;MRSISYDIDPGGDIELILKSPNKQNIVPEDTLCPYDRSYLSESPNPPCLGRYEVFSELSPGDEGETPEAEVRMRVSSRHLILASHTFRAMLEGPWIESAPSSQPIRQISTEDWDAFALAIVLDCIHGRHFDIPTEISPGLLTRISTIVDYYQCREAVQVHYRAWTENSVCRLAIETKEEDEMNVMWLFIAWVFHDEDRFRKMAEMFLRRSKGMDQFETNDLPVSGILEKLDGIRQTLFKKTSEALDALQTTLMGGDGCDEEDYCNSVLLPVLIREREYMTEEYDALIPPFDGCRLGNILEFIEYMDRPSREEFERKRPRKTVANPERNTPRGAERLSG
;
A
#
# COMPACT_ATOMS: atom_id res chain seq x y z
N MET A 1 -22.42 28.73 -14.45
CA MET A 1 -22.03 27.42 -15.01
C MET A 1 -21.52 27.50 -16.46
N ARG A 2 -20.21 27.30 -16.65
CA ARG A 2 -19.55 27.11 -17.96
C ARG A 2 -19.85 25.70 -18.48
N SER A 3 -19.90 25.51 -19.80
CA SER A 3 -20.12 24.18 -20.40
C SER A 3 -18.98 23.87 -21.37
N ILE A 4 -18.22 22.81 -21.11
CA ILE A 4 -17.11 22.33 -21.95
C ILE A 4 -17.62 21.14 -22.75
N SER A 5 -17.43 21.15 -24.06
CA SER A 5 -17.81 20.04 -24.93
C SER A 5 -16.60 19.20 -25.32
N TYR A 6 -16.71 17.88 -25.22
CA TYR A 6 -15.69 16.93 -25.63
C TYR A 6 -16.31 15.80 -26.46
N ASP A 7 -15.99 15.76 -27.76
CA ASP A 7 -16.62 14.81 -28.68
C ASP A 7 -15.84 13.49 -28.74
N ILE A 8 -16.43 12.40 -28.22
CA ILE A 8 -15.87 11.04 -28.31
C ILE A 8 -16.34 10.27 -29.54
N ASP A 9 -17.62 10.37 -29.85
CA ASP A 9 -18.19 9.82 -31.06
C ASP A 9 -19.10 10.87 -31.71
N PRO A 10 -18.69 11.46 -32.86
CA PRO A 10 -19.53 12.41 -33.59
C PRO A 10 -20.86 11.80 -34.07
N GLY A 11 -20.93 10.47 -34.18
CA GLY A 11 -22.14 9.69 -34.46
C GLY A 11 -22.83 9.17 -33.20
N GLY A 12 -22.31 9.48 -32.01
CA GLY A 12 -22.79 9.02 -30.72
C GLY A 12 -24.23 9.43 -30.45
N ASP A 13 -24.95 8.52 -29.79
CA ASP A 13 -26.36 8.61 -29.41
C ASP A 13 -26.56 8.95 -27.92
N ILE A 14 -25.47 9.10 -27.16
CA ILE A 14 -25.47 9.48 -25.76
C ILE A 14 -24.66 10.78 -25.56
N GLU A 15 -25.19 11.68 -24.73
CA GLU A 15 -24.45 12.80 -24.15
C GLU A 15 -24.29 12.53 -22.65
N LEU A 16 -23.07 12.22 -22.22
CA LEU A 16 -22.71 12.05 -20.82
C LEU A 16 -22.33 13.42 -20.25
N ILE A 17 -23.06 13.86 -19.23
CA ILE A 17 -22.89 15.16 -18.59
C ILE A 17 -22.19 14.95 -17.25
N LEU A 18 -20.91 15.34 -17.16
CA LEU A 18 -20.17 15.41 -15.91
C LEU A 18 -20.44 16.76 -15.23
N LYS A 19 -21.16 16.71 -14.11
CA LYS A 19 -21.43 17.86 -13.24
C LYS A 19 -20.32 18.00 -12.20
N SER A 20 -20.00 19.22 -11.79
CA SER A 20 -18.99 19.46 -10.74
C SER A 20 -17.66 18.72 -10.98
N PRO A 21 -17.03 18.85 -12.16
CA PRO A 21 -15.81 18.10 -12.47
C PRO A 21 -14.68 18.37 -11.47
N ASN A 22 -13.80 17.38 -11.31
CA ASN A 22 -12.56 17.45 -10.52
C ASN A 22 -12.76 17.70 -9.01
N LYS A 23 -13.90 17.29 -8.44
CA LYS A 23 -14.17 17.41 -6.99
C LYS A 23 -13.77 16.19 -6.17
N GLN A 24 -13.48 15.05 -6.82
CA GLN A 24 -13.09 13.84 -6.12
C GLN A 24 -11.74 14.00 -5.38
N ASN A 25 -11.74 13.70 -4.08
CA ASN A 25 -10.56 13.64 -3.24
C ASN A 25 -10.09 12.19 -3.04
N ILE A 26 -9.12 11.76 -3.85
CA ILE A 26 -8.62 10.38 -3.83
C ILE A 26 -7.29 10.19 -3.11
N VAL A 27 -6.67 11.28 -2.64
CA VAL A 27 -5.34 11.21 -2.00
C VAL A 27 -5.56 10.79 -0.55
N PRO A 28 -5.04 9.64 -0.11
CA PRO A 28 -5.11 9.27 1.30
C PRO A 28 -4.29 10.26 2.15
N GLU A 29 -4.66 10.45 3.41
CA GLU A 29 -3.89 11.27 4.34
C GLU A 29 -3.35 10.40 5.49
N ASP A 30 -2.04 10.44 5.75
CA ASP A 30 -1.48 9.89 6.99
C ASP A 30 -1.85 10.81 8.16
N THR A 31 -2.72 10.31 9.04
CA THR A 31 -3.22 11.02 10.22
C THR A 31 -2.22 11.01 11.37
N LEU A 32 -1.26 10.08 11.35
CA LEU A 32 -0.27 9.85 12.41
C LEU A 32 1.07 10.55 12.15
N CYS A 33 1.32 11.02 10.92
CA CYS A 33 2.52 11.78 10.54
C CYS A 33 2.17 13.01 9.68
N PRO A 34 1.70 14.13 10.27
CA PRO A 34 1.20 15.30 9.54
C PRO A 34 2.27 16.27 8.98
N TYR A 35 3.51 15.83 8.73
CA TYR A 35 4.55 16.73 8.18
C TYR A 35 4.20 17.23 6.76
N ASP A 36 4.77 18.38 6.40
CA ASP A 36 4.46 19.25 5.24
C ASP A 36 3.99 18.51 3.97
N ARG A 37 2.67 18.50 3.77
CA ARG A 37 1.95 17.81 2.68
C ARG A 37 1.95 18.56 1.34
N SER A 38 2.75 19.63 1.21
CA SER A 38 2.75 20.48 0.01
C SER A 38 3.07 19.72 -1.28
N TYR A 39 3.87 18.65 -1.22
CA TYR A 39 4.22 17.84 -2.40
C TYR A 39 3.15 16.81 -2.80
N LEU A 40 2.25 16.40 -1.90
CA LEU A 40 1.18 15.42 -2.18
C LEU A 40 -0.16 16.08 -2.50
N SER A 41 -0.43 17.27 -1.93
CA SER A 41 -1.49 18.18 -2.39
C SER A 41 -1.36 18.49 -3.89
N GLU A 42 -0.14 18.33 -4.41
CA GLU A 42 0.23 18.41 -5.82
C GLU A 42 0.65 17.02 -6.34
N SER A 43 -0.24 16.04 -6.35
CA SER A 43 -0.28 15.14 -7.49
C SER A 43 -1.18 15.75 -8.56
N PRO A 44 -0.81 16.88 -9.21
CA PRO A 44 -1.64 17.42 -10.26
C PRO A 44 -1.72 16.33 -11.33
N ASN A 45 -2.88 16.26 -11.98
CA ASN A 45 -2.87 15.67 -13.29
C ASN A 45 -1.73 16.32 -14.07
N PRO A 46 -0.95 15.55 -14.85
CA PRO A 46 -0.02 16.16 -15.77
C PRO A 46 -0.78 17.18 -16.64
N PRO A 47 -0.09 18.21 -17.16
CA PRO A 47 -0.70 19.16 -18.07
C PRO A 47 -1.52 18.44 -19.12
N CYS A 48 -2.77 18.85 -19.31
CA CYS A 48 -3.61 18.29 -20.35
C CYS A 48 -3.03 18.69 -21.71
N LEU A 49 -2.71 17.72 -22.56
CA LEU A 49 -2.08 17.96 -23.87
C LEU A 49 -3.00 17.51 -25.02
N GLY A 50 -2.81 18.13 -26.19
CA GLY A 50 -3.53 17.78 -27.40
C GLY A 50 -5.03 17.96 -27.22
N ARG A 51 -5.82 16.94 -27.54
CA ARG A 51 -7.29 17.03 -27.45
C ARG A 51 -7.82 17.19 -26.03
N TYR A 52 -7.01 16.87 -25.01
CA TYR A 52 -7.38 17.02 -23.62
C TYR A 52 -7.19 18.45 -23.10
N GLU A 53 -6.51 19.33 -23.85
CA GLU A 53 -6.25 20.74 -23.47
C GLU A 53 -7.51 21.52 -23.09
N VAL A 54 -8.67 21.10 -23.61
CA VAL A 54 -9.98 21.66 -23.23
C VAL A 54 -10.26 21.58 -21.72
N PHE A 55 -9.64 20.63 -21.01
CA PHE A 55 -9.78 20.44 -19.57
C PHE A 55 -8.83 21.32 -18.75
N SER A 56 -7.84 21.97 -19.36
CA SER A 56 -7.00 22.98 -18.68
C SER A 56 -7.82 24.17 -18.19
N GLU A 57 -9.02 24.38 -18.76
CA GLU A 57 -9.99 25.38 -18.29
C GLU A 57 -10.61 25.06 -16.93
N LEU A 58 -10.45 23.82 -16.45
CA LEU A 58 -10.96 23.33 -15.17
C LEU A 58 -9.92 23.39 -14.04
N SER A 59 -8.67 23.77 -14.36
CA SER A 59 -7.65 23.98 -13.35
C SER A 59 -8.06 25.14 -12.43
N PRO A 60 -7.86 25.01 -11.10
CA PRO A 60 -8.11 26.11 -10.18
C PRO A 60 -7.26 27.32 -10.59
N GLY A 61 -7.89 28.51 -10.60
CA GLY A 61 -7.19 29.76 -10.91
C GLY A 61 -6.29 30.21 -9.74
N ASP A 62 -5.68 31.39 -9.87
CA ASP A 62 -4.80 31.97 -8.84
C ASP A 62 -5.47 32.12 -7.45
N GLU A 63 -6.80 32.15 -7.40
CA GLU A 63 -7.60 32.25 -6.17
C GLU A 63 -7.99 30.88 -5.57
N GLY A 64 -7.57 29.76 -6.17
CA GLY A 64 -7.80 28.40 -5.67
C GLY A 64 -9.23 27.87 -5.83
N GLU A 65 -10.18 28.67 -6.32
CA GLU A 65 -11.54 28.21 -6.61
C GLU A 65 -11.62 27.46 -7.94
N THR A 66 -12.23 26.27 -7.91
CA THR A 66 -12.55 25.52 -9.13
C THR A 66 -13.74 26.17 -9.83
N PRO A 67 -13.66 26.43 -11.15
CA PRO A 67 -14.74 27.09 -11.86
C PRO A 67 -16.00 26.23 -11.88
N GLU A 68 -17.16 26.84 -11.63
CA GLU A 68 -18.45 26.16 -11.76
C GLU A 68 -18.71 25.81 -13.22
N ALA A 69 -18.44 24.55 -13.58
CA ALA A 69 -18.52 24.04 -14.93
C ALA A 69 -19.22 22.67 -15.01
N GLU A 70 -19.72 22.34 -16.20
CA GLU A 70 -20.08 20.98 -16.59
C GLU A 70 -19.28 20.58 -17.84
N VAL A 71 -19.02 19.29 -17.99
CA VAL A 71 -18.42 18.72 -19.20
C VAL A 71 -19.45 17.84 -19.89
N ARG A 72 -19.71 18.12 -21.16
CA ARG A 72 -20.61 17.35 -22.03
C ARG A 72 -19.79 16.49 -22.96
N MET A 73 -19.93 15.18 -22.82
CA MET A 73 -19.15 14.18 -23.53
C MET A 73 -20.05 13.38 -24.47
N ARG A 74 -19.84 13.50 -25.78
CA ARG A 74 -20.65 12.75 -26.76
C ARG A 74 -20.07 11.37 -26.98
N VAL A 75 -20.85 10.33 -26.72
CA VAL A 75 -20.42 8.92 -26.69
C VAL A 75 -21.45 8.00 -27.35
N SER A 76 -21.04 6.76 -27.61
CA SER A 76 -21.84 5.70 -28.20
C SER A 76 -22.35 4.73 -27.14
N SER A 77 -23.67 4.57 -27.03
CA SER A 77 -24.30 3.60 -26.13
C SER A 77 -23.78 2.18 -26.37
N ARG A 78 -23.54 1.80 -27.62
CA ARG A 78 -23.05 0.47 -27.99
C ARG A 78 -21.65 0.18 -27.44
N HIS A 79 -20.74 1.15 -27.52
CA HIS A 79 -19.39 1.01 -26.97
C HIS A 79 -19.43 0.93 -25.43
N LEU A 80 -20.23 1.81 -24.79
CA LEU A 80 -20.42 1.79 -23.34
C LEU A 80 -20.99 0.43 -22.86
N ILE A 81 -22.09 -0.03 -23.47
CA ILE A 81 -22.76 -1.30 -23.13
C ILE A 81 -21.82 -2.49 -23.33
N LEU A 82 -21.00 -2.48 -24.38
CA LEU A 82 -20.07 -3.57 -24.64
C LEU A 82 -18.97 -3.64 -23.58
N ALA A 83 -18.36 -2.50 -23.26
CA ALA A 83 -17.15 -2.43 -22.45
C ALA A 83 -17.38 -2.39 -20.93
N SER A 84 -18.59 -2.03 -20.48
CA SER A 84 -18.87 -1.76 -19.06
C SER A 84 -20.14 -2.44 -18.60
N HIS A 85 -20.03 -3.20 -17.50
CA HIS A 85 -21.19 -3.80 -16.86
C HIS A 85 -22.12 -2.72 -16.27
N THR A 86 -21.56 -1.71 -15.61
CA THR A 86 -22.31 -0.61 -15.00
C THR A 86 -23.08 0.20 -16.05
N PHE A 87 -22.45 0.58 -17.17
CA PHE A 87 -23.15 1.28 -18.24
C PHE A 87 -24.20 0.39 -18.91
N ARG A 88 -23.96 -0.92 -19.07
CA ARG A 88 -25.01 -1.84 -19.55
C ARG A 88 -26.22 -1.83 -18.64
N ALA A 89 -26.02 -2.01 -17.34
CA ALA A 89 -27.09 -1.99 -16.35
C ALA A 89 -27.83 -0.64 -16.32
N MET A 90 -27.10 0.47 -16.45
CA MET A 90 -27.67 1.82 -16.54
C MET A 90 -28.49 2.02 -17.82
N LEU A 91 -27.99 1.55 -18.97
CA LEU A 91 -28.56 1.87 -20.27
C LEU A 91 -29.70 0.95 -20.69
N GLU A 92 -29.65 -0.32 -20.28
CA GLU A 92 -30.62 -1.38 -20.61
C GLU A 92 -31.52 -1.79 -19.42
N GLY A 93 -31.19 -1.38 -18.20
CA GLY A 93 -31.95 -1.72 -16.99
C GLY A 93 -33.28 -0.98 -16.88
N PRO A 94 -34.03 -1.13 -15.78
CA PRO A 94 -35.35 -0.50 -15.61
C PRO A 94 -35.31 0.96 -15.13
N TRP A 95 -34.15 1.61 -15.19
CA TRP A 95 -33.89 2.92 -14.57
C TRP A 95 -34.35 4.09 -15.44
N ILE A 96 -34.42 5.30 -14.87
CA ILE A 96 -34.84 6.51 -15.61
C ILE A 96 -33.94 6.74 -16.82
N GLU A 97 -32.67 6.39 -16.68
CA GLU A 97 -31.71 6.44 -17.73
C GLU A 97 -32.23 5.69 -18.94
N SER A 98 -32.78 4.47 -18.83
CA SER A 98 -33.27 3.62 -19.93
C SER A 98 -34.60 4.03 -20.54
N ALA A 99 -35.27 5.03 -19.97
CA ALA A 99 -36.53 5.52 -20.50
C ALA A 99 -36.33 6.05 -21.94
N PRO A 100 -37.33 5.87 -22.83
CA PRO A 100 -37.28 6.45 -24.17
C PRO A 100 -37.10 7.96 -24.08
N SER A 101 -35.97 8.46 -24.58
CA SER A 101 -35.72 9.89 -24.70
C SER A 101 -36.59 10.46 -25.81
N SER A 102 -37.26 11.58 -25.56
CA SER A 102 -37.91 12.38 -26.61
C SER A 102 -36.89 13.16 -27.45
N GLN A 103 -35.62 13.21 -27.01
CA GLN A 103 -34.53 13.87 -27.71
C GLN A 103 -33.72 12.87 -28.56
N PRO A 104 -33.19 13.30 -29.71
CA PRO A 104 -32.40 12.45 -30.60
C PRO A 104 -31.10 11.95 -29.98
N ILE A 105 -30.57 12.68 -28.99
CA ILE A 105 -29.41 12.27 -28.18
C ILE A 105 -29.92 12.09 -26.75
N ARG A 106 -29.64 10.93 -26.17
CA ARG A 106 -30.06 10.61 -24.81
C ARG A 106 -29.01 11.11 -23.81
N GLN A 107 -29.47 11.85 -22.80
CA GLN A 107 -28.59 12.41 -21.78
C GLN A 107 -28.51 11.48 -20.56
N ILE A 108 -27.30 11.26 -20.07
CA ILE A 108 -27.02 10.64 -18.77
C ILE A 108 -26.09 11.57 -17.98
N SER A 109 -26.17 11.57 -16.65
CA SER A 109 -25.31 12.43 -15.83
C SER A 109 -24.47 11.66 -14.84
N THR A 110 -23.30 12.20 -14.55
CA THR A 110 -22.42 11.78 -13.48
C THR A 110 -21.83 13.02 -12.81
N GLU A 111 -21.16 12.86 -11.68
CA GLU A 111 -20.66 13.98 -10.89
C GLU A 111 -19.29 13.68 -10.29
N ASP A 112 -18.58 14.76 -9.95
CA ASP A 112 -17.35 14.81 -9.15
C ASP A 112 -16.11 14.14 -9.74
N TRP A 113 -16.25 13.29 -10.76
CA TRP A 113 -15.12 12.68 -11.46
C TRP A 113 -14.14 13.72 -11.99
N ASP A 114 -12.88 13.29 -12.05
CA ASP A 114 -11.87 13.99 -12.81
C ASP A 114 -12.19 13.94 -14.31
N ALA A 115 -12.36 15.11 -14.93
CA ALA A 115 -12.77 15.23 -16.33
C ALA A 115 -11.75 14.62 -17.29
N PHE A 116 -10.45 14.76 -16.98
CA PHE A 116 -9.38 14.24 -17.82
C PHE A 116 -9.30 12.71 -17.71
N ALA A 117 -9.35 12.17 -16.49
CA ALA A 117 -9.39 10.73 -16.27
C ALA A 117 -10.63 10.08 -16.92
N LEU A 118 -11.80 10.70 -16.78
CA LEU A 118 -13.04 10.21 -17.39
C LEU A 118 -12.95 10.21 -18.92
N ALA A 119 -12.40 11.28 -19.51
CA ALA A 119 -12.19 11.35 -20.95
C ALA A 119 -11.25 10.25 -21.46
N ILE A 120 -10.15 9.96 -20.75
CA ILE A 120 -9.23 8.84 -21.08
C ILE A 120 -9.96 7.50 -21.04
N VAL A 121 -10.76 7.24 -20.01
CA VAL A 121 -11.52 5.97 -19.91
C VAL A 121 -12.54 5.85 -21.04
N LEU A 122 -13.25 6.93 -21.37
CA LEU A 122 -14.20 6.93 -22.49
C LEU A 122 -13.50 6.76 -23.83
N ASP A 123 -12.34 7.39 -24.05
CA ASP A 123 -11.53 7.17 -25.25
C ASP A 123 -11.05 5.73 -25.38
N CYS A 124 -10.62 5.11 -24.27
CA CYS A 124 -10.31 3.68 -24.23
C CYS A 124 -11.51 2.83 -24.68
N ILE A 125 -12.70 3.07 -24.13
CA ILE A 125 -13.93 2.34 -24.46
C ILE A 125 -14.29 2.48 -25.96
N HIS A 126 -14.02 3.64 -26.56
CA HIS A 126 -14.33 3.91 -27.96
C HIS A 126 -13.17 3.57 -28.92
N GLY A 127 -12.13 2.89 -28.44
CA GLY A 127 -10.99 2.49 -29.27
C GLY A 127 -10.11 3.65 -29.76
N ARG A 128 -10.24 4.84 -29.16
CA ARG A 128 -9.49 6.04 -29.54
C ARG A 128 -8.19 6.16 -28.76
N HIS A 129 -7.29 5.24 -29.03
CA HIS A 129 -6.06 5.10 -28.25
C HIS A 129 -4.91 6.04 -28.68
N PHE A 130 -4.99 6.65 -29.87
CA PHE A 130 -3.86 7.39 -30.46
C PHE A 130 -3.42 8.60 -29.63
N ASP A 131 -4.38 9.36 -29.11
CA ASP A 131 -4.11 10.59 -28.35
C ASP A 131 -3.90 10.32 -26.85
N ILE A 132 -4.10 9.08 -26.38
CA ILE A 132 -3.99 8.75 -24.96
C ILE A 132 -2.52 8.89 -24.52
N PRO A 133 -2.23 9.67 -23.46
CA PRO A 133 -0.86 9.87 -22.98
C PRO A 133 -0.20 8.54 -22.63
N THR A 134 1.06 8.36 -23.06
CA THR A 134 1.88 7.19 -22.69
C THR A 134 2.56 7.38 -21.33
N GLU A 135 2.66 8.62 -20.86
CA GLU A 135 3.19 8.98 -19.56
C GLU A 135 2.10 9.66 -18.73
N ILE A 136 1.88 9.18 -17.51
CA ILE A 136 0.90 9.74 -16.57
C ILE A 136 1.48 9.73 -15.15
N SER A 137 0.94 10.59 -14.28
CA SER A 137 1.28 10.59 -12.86
C SER A 137 0.55 9.46 -12.11
N PRO A 138 1.08 9.00 -10.96
CA PRO A 138 0.36 8.07 -10.09
C PRO A 138 -1.04 8.58 -9.71
N GLY A 139 -1.18 9.88 -9.41
CA GLY A 139 -2.48 10.49 -9.10
C GLY A 139 -3.50 10.38 -10.23
N LEU A 140 -3.11 10.67 -11.49
CA LEU A 140 -3.99 10.48 -12.64
C LEU A 140 -4.35 9.00 -12.83
N LEU A 141 -3.39 8.09 -12.67
CA LEU A 141 -3.67 6.65 -12.74
C LEU A 141 -4.64 6.19 -11.64
N THR A 142 -4.55 6.73 -10.43
CA THR A 142 -5.51 6.47 -9.35
C THR A 142 -6.91 6.95 -9.73
N ARG A 143 -7.05 8.17 -10.28
CA ARG A 143 -8.33 8.71 -10.76
C ARG A 143 -8.91 7.91 -11.92
N ILE A 144 -8.08 7.42 -12.85
CA ILE A 144 -8.51 6.48 -13.89
C ILE A 144 -9.00 5.18 -13.24
N SER A 145 -8.28 4.68 -12.23
CA SER A 145 -8.62 3.42 -11.55
C SER A 145 -9.96 3.51 -10.81
N THR A 146 -10.29 4.64 -10.18
CA THR A 146 -11.60 4.82 -9.49
C THR A 146 -12.75 4.77 -10.49
N ILE A 147 -12.59 5.38 -11.66
CA ILE A 147 -13.57 5.35 -12.75
C ILE A 147 -13.69 3.93 -13.34
N VAL A 148 -12.56 3.25 -13.54
CA VAL A 148 -12.52 1.88 -14.06
C VAL A 148 -13.21 0.88 -13.13
N ASP A 149 -12.99 1.02 -11.83
CA ASP A 149 -13.64 0.19 -10.80
C ASP A 149 -15.16 0.45 -10.78
N TYR A 150 -15.56 1.72 -10.70
CA TYR A 150 -16.98 2.10 -10.65
C TYR A 150 -17.76 1.64 -11.89
N TYR A 151 -17.23 1.92 -13.08
CA TYR A 151 -17.87 1.51 -14.33
C TYR A 151 -17.57 0.07 -14.72
N GLN A 152 -16.73 -0.66 -13.98
CA GLN A 152 -16.36 -2.05 -14.26
C GLN A 152 -15.93 -2.26 -15.72
N CYS A 153 -15.00 -1.42 -16.19
CA CYS A 153 -14.57 -1.37 -17.61
C CYS A 153 -13.07 -1.65 -17.81
N ARG A 154 -12.47 -2.41 -16.89
CA ARG A 154 -11.03 -2.73 -16.85
C ARG A 154 -10.47 -3.19 -18.19
N GLU A 155 -11.17 -4.06 -18.90
CA GLU A 155 -10.70 -4.63 -20.18
C GLU A 155 -10.40 -3.56 -21.23
N ALA A 156 -11.19 -2.49 -21.29
CA ALA A 156 -11.00 -1.41 -22.26
C ALA A 156 -9.73 -0.59 -21.97
N VAL A 157 -9.34 -0.47 -20.70
CA VAL A 157 -8.21 0.36 -20.25
C VAL A 157 -6.92 -0.45 -20.09
N GLN A 158 -7.02 -1.78 -19.93
CA GLN A 158 -5.90 -2.69 -19.71
C GLN A 158 -4.76 -2.55 -20.73
N VAL A 159 -5.08 -2.18 -21.98
CA VAL A 159 -4.09 -2.00 -23.05
C VAL A 159 -3.06 -0.92 -22.74
N HIS A 160 -3.45 0.12 -22.00
CA HIS A 160 -2.57 1.23 -21.62
C HIS A 160 -1.89 1.02 -20.27
N TYR A 161 -2.53 0.26 -19.37
CA TYR A 161 -2.03 0.02 -18.01
C TYR A 161 -0.56 -0.41 -17.96
N ARG A 162 -0.16 -1.32 -18.84
CA ARG A 162 1.22 -1.81 -18.89
C ARG A 162 2.22 -0.71 -19.25
N ALA A 163 1.89 0.14 -20.23
CA ALA A 163 2.76 1.23 -20.65
C ALA A 163 2.92 2.27 -19.52
N TRP A 164 1.83 2.63 -18.85
CA TRP A 164 1.85 3.56 -17.72
C TRP A 164 2.69 3.04 -16.56
N THR A 165 2.57 1.75 -16.22
CA THR A 165 3.27 1.17 -15.08
C THR A 165 4.73 0.79 -15.36
N GLU A 166 5.14 0.70 -16.63
CA GLU A 166 6.54 0.54 -17.04
C GLU A 166 7.26 1.89 -17.27
N ASN A 167 6.52 3.02 -17.29
CA ASN A 167 7.07 4.36 -17.46
C ASN A 167 7.89 4.82 -16.24
N SER A 168 8.94 5.63 -16.47
CA SER A 168 9.83 6.13 -15.42
C SER A 168 9.12 6.89 -14.31
N VAL A 169 8.07 7.67 -14.58
CA VAL A 169 7.37 8.45 -13.54
C VAL A 169 6.68 7.51 -12.54
N CYS A 170 5.84 6.60 -13.04
CA CYS A 170 5.17 5.60 -12.20
C CYS A 170 6.14 4.58 -11.58
N ARG A 171 7.24 4.25 -12.26
CA ARG A 171 8.28 3.38 -11.70
C ARG A 171 9.06 4.05 -10.58
N LEU A 172 9.47 5.31 -10.76
CA LEU A 172 10.20 6.07 -9.75
C LEU A 172 9.38 6.20 -8.48
N ALA A 173 8.07 6.45 -8.58
CA ALA A 173 7.16 6.49 -7.43
C ALA A 173 7.12 5.21 -6.58
N ILE A 174 7.63 4.08 -7.11
CA ILE A 174 7.73 2.80 -6.39
C ILE A 174 9.17 2.52 -5.92
N GLU A 175 10.17 3.05 -6.62
CA GLU A 175 11.59 2.83 -6.33
C GLU A 175 12.14 3.84 -5.31
N THR A 176 11.54 5.02 -5.21
CA THR A 176 11.74 5.94 -4.08
C THR A 176 11.15 5.29 -2.84
N LYS A 177 11.75 5.50 -1.66
CA LYS A 177 11.19 5.08 -0.37
C LYS A 177 9.97 5.96 -0.03
N GLU A 178 8.99 6.01 -0.93
CA GLU A 178 7.89 6.97 -0.89
C GLU A 178 6.91 6.68 0.25
N GLU A 179 6.16 7.74 0.51
CA GLU A 179 5.30 7.99 1.65
C GLU A 179 4.17 6.95 1.71
N ASP A 180 3.71 6.63 2.93
CA ASP A 180 2.86 5.46 3.14
C ASP A 180 1.51 5.60 2.40
N GLU A 181 1.09 6.82 2.03
CA GLU A 181 -0.08 7.16 1.21
C GLU A 181 0.02 6.70 -0.25
N MET A 182 1.20 6.85 -0.87
CA MET A 182 1.42 6.43 -2.27
C MET A 182 1.29 4.90 -2.38
N ASN A 183 1.74 4.17 -1.36
CA ASN A 183 1.57 2.73 -1.28
C ASN A 183 0.09 2.33 -1.24
N VAL A 184 -0.77 3.09 -0.56
CA VAL A 184 -2.22 2.86 -0.50
C VAL A 184 -2.87 3.09 -1.88
N MET A 185 -2.47 4.13 -2.60
CA MET A 185 -2.93 4.35 -3.98
C MET A 185 -2.52 3.20 -4.91
N TRP A 186 -1.27 2.73 -4.83
CA TRP A 186 -0.80 1.62 -5.65
C TRP A 186 -1.44 0.28 -5.30
N LEU A 187 -1.79 0.04 -4.03
CA LEU A 187 -2.61 -1.11 -3.64
C LEU A 187 -3.94 -1.12 -4.38
N PHE A 188 -4.62 0.02 -4.41
CA PHE A 188 -5.89 0.16 -5.13
C PHE A 188 -5.72 -0.02 -6.64
N ILE A 189 -4.77 0.68 -7.26
CA ILE A 189 -4.47 0.55 -8.70
C ILE A 189 -4.20 -0.92 -9.08
N ALA A 190 -3.30 -1.59 -8.34
CA ALA A 190 -2.92 -2.97 -8.64
C ALA A 190 -4.10 -3.94 -8.46
N TRP A 191 -4.96 -3.69 -7.47
CA TRP A 191 -6.17 -4.48 -7.27
C TRP A 191 -7.16 -4.32 -8.43
N VAL A 192 -7.44 -3.08 -8.83
CA VAL A 192 -8.35 -2.76 -9.95
C VAL A 192 -7.88 -3.42 -11.23
N PHE A 193 -6.58 -3.40 -11.53
CA PHE A 193 -6.05 -3.95 -12.79
C PHE A 193 -5.61 -5.44 -12.71
N HIS A 194 -5.82 -6.09 -11.57
CA HIS A 194 -5.35 -7.47 -11.31
C HIS A 194 -3.84 -7.65 -11.54
N ASP A 195 -3.02 -6.65 -11.19
CA ASP A 195 -1.56 -6.75 -11.18
C ASP A 195 -1.10 -7.41 -9.88
N GLU A 196 -1.05 -8.74 -9.87
CA GLU A 196 -0.71 -9.53 -8.69
C GLU A 196 0.69 -9.23 -8.15
N ASP A 197 1.66 -9.01 -9.04
CA ASP A 197 3.06 -8.80 -8.63
C ASP A 197 3.23 -7.44 -7.95
N ARG A 198 2.59 -6.40 -8.49
CA ARG A 198 2.57 -5.09 -7.86
C ARG A 198 1.76 -5.09 -6.59
N PHE A 199 0.59 -5.72 -6.59
CA PHE A 199 -0.24 -5.83 -5.39
C PHE A 199 0.53 -6.51 -4.26
N ARG A 200 1.24 -7.60 -4.54
CA ARG A 200 2.06 -8.32 -3.56
C ARG A 200 3.15 -7.44 -2.95
N LYS A 201 3.85 -6.66 -3.77
CA LYS A 201 4.90 -5.72 -3.30
C LYS A 201 4.32 -4.64 -2.39
N MET A 202 3.22 -4.02 -2.81
CA MET A 202 2.60 -2.94 -2.03
C MET A 202 1.94 -3.47 -0.75
N ALA A 203 1.40 -4.69 -0.78
CA ALA A 203 0.87 -5.37 0.39
C ALA A 203 1.99 -5.71 1.39
N GLU A 204 3.14 -6.21 0.93
CA GLU A 204 4.29 -6.43 1.81
C GLU A 204 4.77 -5.13 2.46
N MET A 205 4.87 -4.05 1.69
CA MET A 205 5.23 -2.74 2.20
C MET A 205 4.23 -2.26 3.26
N PHE A 206 2.92 -2.38 3.00
CA PHE A 206 1.87 -2.05 3.95
C PHE A 206 2.02 -2.87 5.25
N LEU A 207 2.13 -4.20 5.15
CA LEU A 207 2.25 -5.08 6.31
C LEU A 207 3.44 -4.74 7.20
N ARG A 208 4.55 -4.29 6.61
CA ARG A 208 5.78 -3.95 7.34
C ARG A 208 5.76 -2.53 7.91
N ARG A 209 5.20 -1.56 7.17
CA ARG A 209 5.37 -0.13 7.46
C ARG A 209 4.15 0.53 8.07
N SER A 210 2.96 -0.04 7.87
CA SER A 210 1.75 0.56 8.41
C SER A 210 1.68 0.40 9.93
N LYS A 211 1.04 1.38 10.55
CA LYS A 211 0.75 1.43 11.99
C LYS A 211 -0.65 0.92 12.33
N GLY A 212 -1.42 0.50 11.33
CA GLY A 212 -2.77 -0.02 11.49
C GLY A 212 -3.82 0.72 10.67
N MET A 213 -5.09 0.37 10.90
CA MET A 213 -6.23 0.90 10.15
C MET A 213 -6.38 2.42 10.28
N ASP A 214 -6.14 2.96 11.47
CA ASP A 214 -6.35 4.37 11.75
C ASP A 214 -5.26 5.29 11.16
N GLN A 215 -4.22 4.72 10.54
CA GLN A 215 -3.14 5.50 9.94
C GLN A 215 -3.63 6.35 8.77
N PHE A 216 -4.57 5.86 7.95
CA PHE A 216 -4.95 6.50 6.70
C PHE A 216 -6.40 6.94 6.69
N GLU A 217 -6.64 8.23 6.46
CA GLU A 217 -7.94 8.70 6.00
C GLU A 217 -8.01 8.52 4.47
N THR A 218 -8.86 7.60 4.01
CA THR A 218 -8.88 7.18 2.60
C THR A 218 -9.68 8.12 1.69
N ASN A 219 -10.42 9.08 2.25
CA ASN A 219 -11.29 10.00 1.51
C ASN A 219 -12.20 9.23 0.52
N ASP A 220 -12.27 9.65 -0.74
CA ASP A 220 -13.10 9.03 -1.79
C ASP A 220 -12.44 7.80 -2.45
N LEU A 221 -11.27 7.37 -1.99
CA LEU A 221 -10.57 6.22 -2.55
C LEU A 221 -11.18 4.90 -2.01
N PRO A 222 -11.73 4.02 -2.87
CA PRO A 222 -12.43 2.80 -2.43
C PRO A 222 -11.45 1.67 -2.11
N VAL A 223 -10.58 1.88 -1.13
CA VAL A 223 -9.50 0.96 -0.73
C VAL A 223 -9.70 0.37 0.68
N SER A 224 -10.65 0.88 1.46
CA SER A 224 -10.85 0.51 2.87
C SER A 224 -10.98 -1.00 3.11
N GLY A 225 -11.73 -1.71 2.27
CA GLY A 225 -11.88 -3.18 2.38
C GLY A 225 -10.60 -3.97 2.05
N ILE A 226 -9.67 -3.39 1.29
CA ILE A 226 -8.34 -3.95 1.06
C ILE A 226 -7.49 -3.73 2.32
N LEU A 227 -7.51 -2.51 2.86
CA LEU A 227 -6.74 -2.16 4.07
C LEU A 227 -7.18 -2.98 5.28
N GLU A 228 -8.49 -3.19 5.48
CA GLU A 228 -9.04 -4.01 6.57
C GLU A 228 -8.50 -5.44 6.52
N LYS A 229 -8.45 -6.05 5.33
CA LYS A 229 -7.90 -7.40 5.16
C LYS A 229 -6.40 -7.44 5.42
N LEU A 230 -5.65 -6.45 4.93
CA LEU A 230 -4.22 -6.36 5.16
C LEU A 230 -3.90 -6.11 6.64
N ASP A 231 -4.68 -5.29 7.34
CA ASP A 231 -4.50 -5.08 8.77
C ASP A 231 -4.81 -6.34 9.56
N GLY A 232 -5.87 -7.08 9.23
CA GLY A 232 -6.14 -8.38 9.85
C GLY A 232 -4.97 -9.37 9.68
N ILE A 233 -4.30 -9.35 8.51
CA ILE A 233 -3.07 -10.13 8.29
C ILE A 233 -1.93 -9.57 9.16
N ARG A 234 -1.74 -8.25 9.20
CA ARG A 234 -0.73 -7.58 10.04
C ARG A 234 -0.86 -7.99 11.50
N GLN A 235 -2.06 -7.87 12.08
CA GLN A 235 -2.37 -8.28 13.46
C GLN A 235 -2.04 -9.77 13.69
N THR A 236 -2.36 -10.63 12.73
CA THR A 236 -2.03 -12.06 12.79
C THR A 236 -0.52 -12.31 12.79
N LEU A 237 0.25 -11.54 12.00
CA LEU A 237 1.70 -11.64 11.95
C LEU A 237 2.33 -11.19 13.27
N PHE A 238 1.92 -10.06 13.83
CA PHE A 238 2.37 -9.62 15.15
C PHE A 238 2.08 -10.67 16.24
N LYS A 239 0.86 -11.22 16.25
CA LYS A 239 0.48 -12.28 17.19
C LYS A 239 1.42 -13.49 17.07
N LYS A 240 1.68 -13.97 15.85
CA LYS A 240 2.62 -15.08 15.61
C LYS A 240 4.04 -14.76 16.07
N THR A 241 4.50 -13.54 15.85
CA THR A 241 5.82 -13.09 16.32
C THR A 241 5.89 -13.12 17.85
N SER A 242 4.86 -12.59 18.53
CA SER A 242 4.79 -12.64 19.99
C SER A 242 4.78 -14.08 20.52
N GLU A 243 3.92 -14.94 19.94
CA GLU A 243 3.83 -16.36 20.32
C GLU A 243 5.16 -17.11 20.09
N ALA A 244 5.89 -16.78 19.04
CA ALA A 244 7.21 -17.36 18.77
C ALA A 244 8.25 -16.92 19.81
N LEU A 245 8.25 -15.65 20.22
CA LEU A 245 9.12 -15.15 21.29
C LEU A 245 8.78 -15.80 22.65
N ASP A 246 7.49 -15.98 22.96
CA ASP A 246 7.03 -16.70 24.15
C ASP A 246 7.45 -18.16 24.16
N ALA A 247 7.32 -18.84 23.03
CA ALA A 247 7.76 -20.23 22.86
C ALA A 247 9.28 -20.36 23.02
N LEU A 248 10.06 -19.44 22.45
CA LEU A 248 11.51 -19.42 22.61
C LEU A 248 11.90 -19.21 24.08
N GLN A 249 11.26 -18.28 24.78
CA GLN A 249 11.50 -18.06 26.21
C GLN A 249 11.18 -19.31 27.04
N THR A 250 10.05 -19.96 26.75
CA THR A 250 9.64 -21.20 27.44
C THR A 250 10.65 -22.32 27.22
N THR A 251 11.14 -22.47 26.00
CA THR A 251 12.16 -23.47 25.64
C THR A 251 13.47 -23.23 26.39
N LEU A 252 13.93 -21.96 26.45
CA LEU A 252 15.14 -21.59 27.19
C LEU A 252 14.99 -21.79 28.70
N MET A 253 13.79 -21.58 29.27
CA MET A 253 13.50 -21.88 30.68
C MET A 253 13.48 -23.39 30.98
N GLY A 254 13.00 -24.20 30.03
CA GLY A 254 12.89 -25.66 30.17
C GLY A 254 14.21 -26.41 30.07
N GLY A 255 15.26 -25.77 29.54
CA GLY A 255 16.57 -26.39 29.34
C GLY A 255 16.78 -26.99 27.94
N ASP A 256 15.74 -27.05 27.12
CA ASP A 256 15.73 -27.72 25.80
C ASP A 256 16.23 -26.81 24.65
N GLY A 257 16.82 -25.65 24.95
CA GLY A 257 17.14 -24.62 23.96
C GLY A 257 18.44 -24.80 23.16
N CYS A 258 19.42 -25.55 23.68
CA CYS A 258 20.72 -25.76 23.02
C CYS A 258 21.26 -27.17 23.27
N ASP A 259 21.78 -27.81 22.21
CA ASP A 259 22.35 -29.18 22.25
C ASP A 259 23.75 -29.25 22.90
N GLU A 260 24.43 -28.11 23.06
CA GLU A 260 25.82 -28.02 23.53
C GLU A 260 25.94 -27.22 24.83
N GLU A 261 26.22 -27.94 25.92
CA GLU A 261 26.60 -27.46 27.27
C GLU A 261 25.53 -26.61 28.01
N ASP A 262 25.24 -26.99 29.27
CA ASP A 262 24.26 -26.43 30.24
C ASP A 262 24.25 -24.89 30.43
N TYR A 263 25.12 -24.15 29.74
CA TYR A 263 25.39 -22.73 29.93
C TYR A 263 24.72 -21.83 28.89
N CYS A 264 24.35 -22.35 27.71
CA CYS A 264 23.75 -21.57 26.63
C CYS A 264 22.43 -20.89 27.06
N ASN A 265 21.52 -21.67 27.65
CA ASN A 265 20.23 -21.17 28.15
C ASN A 265 20.41 -20.09 29.23
N SER A 266 21.42 -20.25 30.11
CA SER A 266 21.71 -19.29 31.19
C SER A 266 22.20 -17.92 30.69
N VAL A 267 22.65 -17.85 29.44
CA VAL A 267 23.11 -16.62 28.78
C VAL A 267 22.03 -16.04 27.89
N LEU A 268 21.39 -16.88 27.07
CA LEU A 268 20.40 -16.43 26.09
C LEU A 268 19.07 -16.01 26.73
N LEU A 269 18.64 -16.65 27.82
CA LEU A 269 17.38 -16.30 28.47
C LEU A 269 17.37 -14.86 29.01
N PRO A 270 18.39 -14.39 29.78
CA PRO A 270 18.44 -12.99 30.19
C PRO A 270 18.52 -11.99 29.04
N VAL A 271 19.20 -12.34 27.94
CA VAL A 271 19.24 -11.49 26.74
C VAL A 271 17.85 -11.38 26.14
N LEU A 272 17.17 -12.50 25.87
CA LEU A 272 15.82 -12.50 25.31
C LEU A 272 14.84 -11.71 26.17
N ILE A 273 14.85 -11.88 27.50
CA ILE A 273 13.98 -11.12 28.41
C ILE A 273 14.25 -9.61 28.27
N ARG A 274 15.51 -9.19 28.33
CA ARG A 274 15.90 -7.78 28.17
C ARG A 274 15.47 -7.21 26.82
N GLU A 275 15.72 -7.93 25.73
CA GLU A 275 15.36 -7.50 24.38
C GLU A 275 13.84 -7.38 24.22
N ARG A 276 13.06 -8.27 24.85
CA ARG A 276 11.58 -8.20 24.86
C ARG A 276 11.04 -7.04 25.69
N GLU A 277 11.61 -6.79 26.86
CA GLU A 277 11.28 -5.62 27.68
C GLU A 277 11.54 -4.34 26.90
N TYR A 278 12.70 -4.23 26.25
CA TYR A 278 13.04 -3.09 25.41
C TYR A 278 12.07 -2.89 24.24
N MET A 279 11.70 -3.95 23.51
CA MET A 279 10.68 -3.86 22.43
C MET A 279 9.32 -3.38 22.93
N THR A 280 8.93 -3.78 24.14
CA THR A 280 7.65 -3.41 24.73
C THR A 280 7.68 -1.94 25.19
N GLU A 281 8.77 -1.49 25.80
CA GLU A 281 8.93 -0.11 26.27
C GLU A 281 9.08 0.89 25.12
N GLU A 282 9.82 0.54 24.06
CA GLU A 282 10.13 1.46 22.96
C GLU A 282 8.98 1.58 21.96
N TYR A 283 8.22 0.50 21.74
CA TYR A 283 7.26 0.44 20.62
C TYR A 283 5.83 0.03 21.01
N ASP A 284 5.54 -0.28 22.28
CA ASP A 284 4.28 -0.93 22.71
C ASP A 284 3.95 -2.23 21.93
N ALA A 285 4.93 -2.80 21.21
CA ALA A 285 4.66 -3.58 20.00
C ALA A 285 4.35 -5.05 20.20
N LEU A 286 4.15 -5.47 21.45
CA LEU A 286 3.82 -6.85 21.82
C LEU A 286 2.52 -6.94 22.65
N ILE A 287 1.73 -5.87 22.68
CA ILE A 287 0.44 -5.84 23.38
C ILE A 287 -0.69 -5.68 22.34
N PRO A 288 -1.63 -6.64 22.24
CA PRO A 288 -2.80 -6.48 21.39
C PRO A 288 -3.75 -5.39 21.90
N PRO A 289 -4.41 -4.61 21.01
CA PRO A 289 -4.21 -4.58 19.56
C PRO A 289 -2.88 -3.91 19.19
N PHE A 290 -2.19 -4.40 18.15
CA PHE A 290 -0.84 -3.95 17.78
C PHE A 290 -0.84 -2.64 16.97
N ASP A 291 -1.72 -1.72 17.33
CA ASP A 291 -1.88 -0.44 16.63
C ASP A 291 -0.76 0.53 17.02
N GLY A 292 -0.41 1.46 16.13
CA GLY A 292 0.77 2.33 16.29
C GLY A 292 2.10 1.65 15.94
N CYS A 293 2.12 0.32 15.83
CA CYS A 293 3.33 -0.48 15.73
C CYS A 293 3.65 -0.87 14.28
N ARG A 294 4.93 -0.74 13.90
CA ARG A 294 5.43 -1.19 12.59
C ARG A 294 6.06 -2.57 12.69
N LEU A 295 5.52 -3.54 11.95
CA LEU A 295 6.03 -4.92 11.96
C LEU A 295 7.48 -4.97 11.48
N GLY A 296 7.84 -4.11 10.52
CA GLY A 296 9.21 -3.96 10.02
C GLY A 296 10.20 -3.66 11.13
N ASN A 297 9.87 -2.76 12.06
CA ASN A 297 10.74 -2.42 13.18
C ASN A 297 10.96 -3.62 14.11
N ILE A 298 9.91 -4.39 14.42
CA ILE A 298 10.06 -5.61 15.23
C ILE A 298 10.94 -6.63 14.51
N LEU A 299 10.68 -6.89 13.23
CA LEU A 299 11.43 -7.88 12.47
C LEU A 299 12.92 -7.50 12.35
N GLU A 300 13.20 -6.22 12.11
CA GLU A 300 14.55 -5.67 12.09
C GLU A 300 15.22 -5.82 13.46
N PHE A 301 14.51 -5.48 14.53
CA PHE A 301 15.00 -5.65 15.89
C PHE A 301 15.34 -7.12 16.19
N ILE A 302 14.45 -8.05 15.82
CA ILE A 302 14.67 -9.50 15.98
C ILE A 302 15.90 -9.97 15.19
N GLU A 303 16.08 -9.46 13.97
CA GLU A 303 17.20 -9.82 13.11
C GLU A 303 18.55 -9.41 13.73
N TYR A 304 18.59 -8.23 14.34
CA TYR A 304 19.79 -7.64 14.96
C TYR A 304 19.93 -7.86 16.47
N MET A 305 19.07 -8.68 17.09
CA MET A 305 19.20 -9.03 18.51
C MET A 305 20.61 -9.57 18.81
N ASP A 306 21.14 -9.17 19.98
CA ASP A 306 22.48 -9.55 20.43
C ASP A 306 22.65 -11.07 20.48
N ARG A 307 23.68 -11.57 19.80
CA ARG A 307 24.05 -13.00 19.75
C ARG A 307 25.41 -13.16 20.41
N PRO A 308 25.48 -13.16 21.75
CA PRO A 308 26.75 -13.22 22.45
C PRO A 308 27.54 -14.45 22.02
N SER A 309 28.78 -14.23 21.60
CA SER A 309 29.67 -15.31 21.21
C SER A 309 30.13 -16.09 22.44
N ARG A 310 30.45 -17.38 22.23
CA ARG A 310 31.03 -18.24 23.27
C ARG A 310 32.29 -17.60 23.89
N GLU A 311 33.11 -16.95 23.06
CA GLU A 311 34.35 -16.29 23.49
C GLU A 311 34.10 -15.10 24.43
N GLU A 312 33.07 -14.29 24.16
CA GLU A 312 32.70 -13.16 25.04
C GLU A 312 32.22 -13.62 26.41
N PHE A 313 31.55 -14.76 26.47
CA PHE A 313 31.11 -15.36 27.72
C PHE A 313 32.29 -15.95 28.51
N GLU A 314 33.13 -16.77 27.88
CA GLU A 314 34.29 -17.40 28.51
C GLU A 314 35.31 -16.36 29.02
N ARG A 315 35.42 -15.21 28.34
CA ARG A 315 36.25 -14.07 28.79
C ARG A 315 35.72 -13.39 30.05
N LYS A 316 34.40 -13.32 30.24
CA LYS A 316 33.76 -12.72 31.43
C LYS A 316 33.68 -13.67 32.62
N ARG A 317 33.73 -14.98 32.40
CA ARG A 317 33.79 -16.02 33.45
C ARG A 317 34.80 -17.12 33.08
N PRO A 318 36.11 -16.92 33.34
CA PRO A 318 37.10 -17.96 33.09
C PRO A 318 36.76 -19.22 33.88
N ARG A 319 36.79 -20.39 33.22
CA ARG A 319 36.59 -21.69 33.87
C ARG A 319 37.51 -21.76 35.11
N LYS A 320 36.93 -21.87 36.30
CA LYS A 320 37.71 -22.16 37.50
C LYS A 320 38.34 -23.53 37.28
N THR A 321 39.65 -23.58 37.06
CA THR A 321 40.42 -24.81 37.12
C THR A 321 40.15 -25.46 38.47
N VAL A 322 39.41 -26.57 38.47
CA VAL A 322 39.21 -27.39 39.65
C VAL A 322 40.59 -27.95 40.03
N ALA A 323 41.19 -27.40 41.08
CA ALA A 323 42.41 -27.96 41.65
C ALA A 323 42.09 -29.36 42.15
N ASN A 324 42.66 -30.38 41.50
CA ASN A 324 42.50 -31.78 41.85
C ASN A 324 43.12 -32.04 43.23
N PRO A 325 42.35 -32.38 44.28
CA PRO A 325 42.89 -32.50 45.62
C PRO A 325 43.23 -33.97 45.89
N GLU A 326 44.20 -34.55 45.21
CA GLU A 326 44.67 -35.90 45.57
C GLU A 326 46.05 -36.24 44.98
N ARG A 327 47.08 -36.09 45.81
CA ARG A 327 48.25 -37.00 45.91
C ARG A 327 49.15 -36.53 47.05
N ASN A 328 48.75 -36.85 48.27
CA ASN A 328 49.67 -36.97 49.37
C ASN A 328 49.38 -38.28 50.10
N THR A 329 50.16 -39.31 49.80
CA THR A 329 50.58 -40.31 50.78
C THR A 329 51.80 -41.10 50.26
N PRO A 330 52.64 -41.63 51.17
CA PRO A 330 54.09 -41.71 51.01
C PRO A 330 54.61 -43.13 50.72
N ARG A 331 55.81 -43.25 50.13
CA ARG A 331 56.71 -44.43 50.10
C ARG A 331 57.95 -44.01 49.30
N GLY A 332 59.20 -44.25 49.70
CA GLY A 332 59.76 -44.94 50.84
C GLY A 332 61.30 -44.96 50.68
N ALA A 333 61.97 -45.23 51.80
CA ALA A 333 63.32 -45.74 51.97
C ALA A 333 64.31 -45.71 50.79
N GLU A 334 65.38 -44.91 50.95
CA GLU A 334 66.72 -45.35 50.59
C GLU A 334 67.59 -45.34 51.86
N ARG A 335 68.13 -46.53 52.18
CA ARG A 335 69.32 -46.66 53.02
C ARG A 335 70.52 -46.41 52.12
N LEU A 336 71.52 -45.67 52.61
CA LEU A 336 72.92 -46.13 52.78
C LEU A 336 73.83 -44.93 53.08
N SER A 337 74.30 -44.84 54.33
CA SER A 337 75.71 -44.57 54.70
C SER A 337 75.80 -44.35 56.22
N GLY A 338 76.55 -45.22 56.90
CA GLY A 338 76.82 -45.17 58.35
C GLY A 338 76.79 -46.55 58.97
#